data_AF-A0AAI9CL17-F1
#
_entry.id   AF-A0AAI9CL17-F1
#
_cell.length_a   1.000
_cell.length_b   1.000
_cell.length_c   1.000
_cell.angle_alpha   90.00
_cell.angle_beta   90.00
_cell.angle_gamma   90.00
#
_symmetry.space_group_name_H-M   'P 1'
#
loop_
_entity.id
_entity.type
_entity.pdbx_description
1 polymer ?
#
loop_
_entity_poly.entity_id
_entity_poly.type
_entity_poly.pdbx_seq_one_letter_code
_entity_poly.pdbx_strand_id
1 'polypeptide(L)'
;MHSIFRWTTALLLALGVALTAHADDTAAQIRQHAGEHRLLVLGEFHGTRETPLLVRQLVDDYSRNGPVLLALELPRAENPVLRDYLESDGGATARRHLRGRAFWTVRDDQHDGRRSRDMLAMIEGLRVLKAQGRVIEVVGYDVNASSGGNQARDDFMAAELRRLYRGLPDNARMLVLTGNVHAMLRRPEGMPPEMQRRPMASQLRDLDIYSVRLGALRGQAWACADRCMARPLPEQVAPRLRGDTHAERAYDLWVWMPELSVGTLVDP
;
A
#
# COMPACT_ATOMS: atom_id res chain seq x y z
N MET A 1 44.18 -11.36 3.88
CA MET A 1 43.03 -10.71 4.54
C MET A 1 41.84 -10.59 3.58
N HIS A 2 41.30 -11.70 3.07
CA HIS A 2 40.21 -11.71 2.05
C HIS A 2 38.97 -12.51 2.46
N SER A 3 38.70 -12.63 3.77
CA SER A 3 37.56 -13.44 4.25
C SER A 3 36.35 -12.61 4.66
N ILE A 4 36.47 -11.32 4.99
CA ILE A 4 35.36 -10.56 5.64
C ILE A 4 34.31 -10.06 4.63
N PHE A 5 34.68 -9.85 3.36
CA PHE A 5 33.79 -9.24 2.36
C PHE A 5 32.76 -10.20 1.73
N ARG A 6 32.96 -11.52 1.85
CA ARG A 6 32.03 -12.52 1.28
C ARG A 6 30.83 -12.83 2.19
N TRP A 7 30.97 -12.64 3.50
CA TRP A 7 29.91 -12.97 4.45
C TRP A 7 28.83 -11.88 4.51
N THR A 8 29.20 -10.61 4.33
CA THR A 8 28.24 -9.49 4.32
C THR A 8 27.33 -9.51 3.09
N THR A 9 27.84 -9.88 1.90
CA THR A 9 27.02 -10.00 0.69
C THR A 9 26.07 -11.19 0.77
N ALA A 10 26.53 -12.33 1.28
CA ALA A 10 25.68 -13.52 1.44
C ALA A 10 24.54 -13.29 2.45
N LEU A 11 24.80 -12.59 3.56
CA LEU A 11 23.76 -12.26 4.54
C LEU A 11 22.70 -11.30 3.98
N LEU A 12 23.10 -10.29 3.21
CA LEU A 12 22.18 -9.34 2.55
C LEU A 12 21.32 -10.02 1.47
N LEU A 13 21.90 -10.95 0.71
CA LEU A 13 21.15 -11.78 -0.24
C LEU A 13 20.17 -12.72 0.47
N ALA A 14 20.57 -13.38 1.55
CA ALA A 14 19.70 -14.27 2.31
C ALA A 14 18.53 -13.52 2.97
N LEU A 15 18.78 -12.34 3.53
CA LEU A 15 17.74 -11.48 4.11
C LEU A 15 16.76 -11.00 3.02
N GLY A 16 17.27 -10.63 1.84
CA GLY A 16 16.44 -10.25 0.69
C GLY A 16 15.54 -11.38 0.19
N VAL A 17 16.07 -12.60 0.09
CA VAL A 17 15.32 -13.79 -0.36
C VAL A 17 14.25 -14.21 0.65
N ALA A 18 14.53 -14.13 1.95
CA ALA A 18 13.53 -14.43 2.99
C ALA A 18 12.39 -13.40 3.02
N LEU A 19 12.72 -12.11 2.86
CA LEU A 19 11.72 -11.02 2.78
C LEU A 19 10.81 -11.20 1.56
N THR A 20 11.35 -11.58 0.40
CA THR A 20 10.54 -11.83 -0.80
C THR A 20 9.66 -13.06 -0.66
N ALA A 21 10.16 -14.16 -0.10
CA ALA A 21 9.40 -15.40 0.07
C ALA A 21 8.14 -15.21 0.95
N HIS A 22 8.25 -14.43 2.04
CA HIS A 22 7.09 -14.15 2.89
C HIS A 22 6.05 -13.22 2.25
N ALA A 23 6.51 -12.28 1.42
CA ALA A 23 5.62 -11.46 0.61
C ALA A 23 4.87 -12.31 -0.44
N ASP A 24 5.55 -13.30 -1.03
CA ASP A 24 4.96 -14.21 -2.02
C ASP A 24 3.87 -15.10 -1.41
N ASP A 25 4.11 -15.66 -0.22
CA ASP A 25 3.12 -16.47 0.51
C ASP A 25 1.88 -15.65 0.87
N THR A 26 2.08 -14.43 1.34
CA THR A 26 0.97 -13.52 1.70
C THR A 26 0.20 -13.08 0.45
N ALA A 27 0.91 -12.78 -0.65
CA ALA A 27 0.29 -12.46 -1.92
C ALA A 27 -0.57 -13.63 -2.41
N ALA A 28 -0.08 -14.86 -2.33
CA ALA A 28 -0.83 -16.05 -2.72
C ALA A 28 -2.10 -16.22 -1.91
N GLN A 29 -2.05 -16.05 -0.58
CA GLN A 29 -3.23 -16.09 0.29
C GLN A 29 -4.25 -15.02 -0.10
N ILE A 30 -3.81 -13.78 -0.33
CA ILE A 30 -4.68 -12.68 -0.77
C ILE A 30 -5.34 -13.03 -2.10
N ARG A 31 -4.58 -13.47 -3.12
CA ARG A 31 -5.14 -13.83 -4.44
C ARG A 31 -6.17 -14.96 -4.34
N GLN A 32 -5.86 -16.00 -3.58
CA GLN A 32 -6.76 -17.13 -3.39
C GLN A 32 -8.11 -16.70 -2.79
N HIS A 33 -8.08 -15.82 -1.79
CA HIS A 33 -9.26 -15.40 -1.05
C HIS A 33 -10.05 -14.28 -1.74
N ALA A 34 -9.35 -13.35 -2.38
CA ALA A 34 -9.94 -12.31 -3.21
C ALA A 34 -10.63 -12.86 -4.46
N GLY A 35 -10.13 -13.98 -5.01
CA GLY A 35 -10.67 -14.57 -6.24
C GLY A 35 -10.81 -13.54 -7.36
N GLU A 36 -12.02 -13.43 -7.89
CA GLU A 36 -12.37 -12.58 -9.04
C GLU A 36 -12.74 -11.14 -8.68
N HIS A 37 -12.74 -10.76 -7.40
CA HIS A 37 -13.07 -9.39 -6.98
C HIS A 37 -12.21 -8.36 -7.73
N ARG A 38 -12.86 -7.37 -8.34
CA ARG A 38 -12.21 -6.35 -9.17
C ARG A 38 -11.66 -5.17 -8.38
N LEU A 39 -12.15 -4.91 -7.17
CA LEU A 39 -11.64 -3.88 -6.28
C LEU A 39 -11.04 -4.51 -5.03
N LEU A 40 -9.70 -4.56 -4.95
CA LEU A 40 -9.01 -4.98 -3.73
C LEU A 40 -8.56 -3.76 -2.94
N VAL A 41 -8.93 -3.69 -1.66
CA VAL A 41 -8.47 -2.65 -0.73
C VAL A 41 -7.57 -3.27 0.32
N LEU A 42 -6.29 -2.94 0.29
CA LEU A 42 -5.30 -3.40 1.27
C LEU A 42 -5.09 -2.32 2.32
N GLY A 43 -5.55 -2.61 3.54
CA GLY A 43 -5.25 -1.86 4.74
C GLY A 43 -3.88 -2.23 5.30
N GLU A 44 -3.04 -1.23 5.58
CA GLU A 44 -1.66 -1.43 6.03
C GLU A 44 -1.28 -0.61 7.28
N PHE A 45 -0.05 -0.82 7.75
CA PHE A 45 0.65 0.06 8.68
C PHE A 45 1.69 0.86 7.92
N HIS A 46 1.50 2.19 7.86
CA HIS A 46 2.32 3.05 7.02
C HIS A 46 3.82 2.93 7.26
N GLY A 47 4.56 3.11 6.17
CA GLY A 47 6.01 3.18 6.20
C GLY A 47 6.67 1.88 6.64
N THR A 48 6.25 0.78 6.05
CA THR A 48 6.92 -0.52 6.22
C THR A 48 7.68 -0.89 4.96
N ARG A 49 8.71 -1.74 5.09
CA ARG A 49 9.53 -2.19 3.95
C ARG A 49 8.84 -3.29 3.15
N GLU A 50 8.07 -4.12 3.84
CA GLU A 50 7.50 -5.35 3.32
C GLU A 50 6.19 -5.09 2.55
N THR A 51 5.37 -4.13 2.99
CA THR A 51 4.10 -3.83 2.32
C THR A 51 4.26 -3.39 0.85
N PRO A 52 5.21 -2.51 0.49
CA PRO A 52 5.45 -2.18 -0.93
C PRO A 52 5.91 -3.39 -1.77
N LEU A 53 6.65 -4.34 -1.18
CA LEU A 53 7.05 -5.57 -1.86
C LEU A 53 5.83 -6.47 -2.13
N LEU A 54 4.97 -6.66 -1.14
CA LEU A 54 3.71 -7.39 -1.27
C LEU A 54 2.81 -6.78 -2.36
N VAL A 55 2.65 -5.45 -2.35
CA VAL A 55 1.85 -4.74 -3.36
C VAL A 55 2.43 -4.91 -4.76
N ARG A 56 3.76 -4.78 -4.90
CA ARG A 56 4.43 -5.04 -6.19
C ARG A 56 4.15 -6.44 -6.71
N GLN A 57 4.23 -7.45 -5.83
CA GLN A 57 3.97 -8.85 -6.19
C GLN A 57 2.51 -9.05 -6.64
N LEU A 58 1.55 -8.51 -5.90
CA LEU A 58 0.14 -8.57 -6.29
C LEU A 58 -0.14 -7.90 -7.65
N VAL A 59 0.46 -6.73 -7.91
CA VAL A 59 0.30 -6.05 -9.20
C VAL A 59 0.93 -6.86 -10.33
N ASP A 60 2.13 -7.43 -10.16
CA ASP A 60 2.74 -8.31 -11.16
C ASP A 60 1.81 -9.48 -11.49
N ASP A 61 1.35 -10.20 -10.47
CA ASP A 61 0.49 -11.37 -10.66
C ASP A 61 -0.84 -11.03 -11.34
N TYR A 62 -1.51 -9.95 -10.93
CA TYR A 62 -2.77 -9.54 -11.57
C TYR A 62 -2.56 -8.99 -12.99
N SER A 63 -1.44 -8.31 -13.24
CA SER A 63 -1.12 -7.75 -14.56
C SER A 63 -0.86 -8.80 -15.65
N ARG A 64 -0.72 -10.08 -15.25
CA ARG A 64 -0.64 -11.22 -16.17
C ARG A 64 -1.96 -11.57 -16.83
N ASN A 65 -3.08 -11.21 -16.19
CA ASN A 65 -4.42 -11.60 -16.63
C ASN A 65 -5.24 -10.44 -17.19
N GLY A 66 -4.83 -9.19 -16.93
CA GLY A 66 -5.52 -8.01 -17.43
C GLY A 66 -4.90 -6.70 -16.93
N PRO A 67 -5.49 -5.55 -17.30
CA PRO A 67 -5.02 -4.25 -16.82
C PRO A 67 -5.15 -4.11 -15.30
N VAL A 68 -4.16 -3.45 -14.68
CA VAL A 68 -4.17 -3.16 -13.24
C VAL A 68 -4.01 -1.67 -12.98
N LEU A 69 -4.91 -1.10 -12.20
CA LEU A 69 -4.78 0.23 -11.62
C LEU A 69 -4.36 0.10 -10.15
N LEU A 70 -3.17 0.59 -9.81
CA LEU A 70 -2.76 0.74 -8.42
C LEU A 70 -3.11 2.16 -7.94
N ALA A 71 -4.05 2.25 -6.99
CA ALA A 71 -4.43 3.47 -6.32
C ALA A 71 -3.69 3.56 -4.97
N LEU A 72 -2.84 4.58 -4.81
CA LEU A 72 -2.05 4.83 -3.61
C LEU A 72 -2.65 5.98 -2.82
N GLU A 73 -2.58 5.91 -1.50
CA GLU A 73 -2.96 7.00 -0.58
C GLU A 73 -1.95 8.17 -0.66
N LEU A 74 -1.90 8.81 -1.84
CA LEU A 74 -1.06 9.93 -2.22
C LEU A 74 -1.94 11.08 -2.72
N PRO A 75 -1.52 12.35 -2.54
CA PRO A 75 -2.22 13.49 -3.12
C PRO A 75 -2.43 13.33 -4.63
N ARG A 76 -3.64 13.60 -5.11
CA ARG A 76 -3.95 13.59 -6.56
C ARG A 76 -3.05 14.51 -7.40
N ALA A 77 -2.50 15.56 -6.81
CA ALA A 77 -1.55 16.46 -7.45
C ALA A 77 -0.25 15.77 -7.90
N GLU A 78 0.04 14.55 -7.42
CA GLU A 78 1.17 13.74 -7.86
C GLU A 78 0.89 12.97 -9.17
N ASN A 79 -0.39 12.84 -9.58
CA ASN A 79 -0.77 11.97 -10.71
C ASN A 79 -0.10 12.32 -12.05
N PRO A 80 0.03 13.61 -12.45
CA PRO A 80 0.75 13.93 -13.68
C PRO A 80 2.18 13.41 -13.67
N VAL A 81 2.91 13.62 -12.57
CA VAL A 81 4.32 13.21 -12.45
C VAL A 81 4.48 11.70 -12.29
N LEU A 82 3.55 11.03 -11.61
CA LEU A 82 3.52 9.58 -11.52
C LEU A 82 3.33 8.94 -12.90
N ARG A 83 2.39 9.45 -13.71
CA ARG A 83 2.18 8.97 -15.08
C ARG A 83 3.42 9.20 -15.94
N ASP A 84 3.96 10.42 -15.94
CA ASP A 84 5.14 10.75 -16.74
C ASP A 84 6.36 9.89 -16.33
N TYR A 85 6.50 9.56 -15.03
CA TYR A 85 7.53 8.63 -14.56
C TYR A 85 7.31 7.20 -15.06
N LEU A 86 6.07 6.70 -15.00
CA LEU A 86 5.71 5.36 -15.47
C LEU A 86 5.93 5.18 -16.99
N GLU A 87 5.78 6.26 -17.76
CA GLU A 87 6.02 6.28 -19.22
C GLU A 87 7.50 6.50 -19.58
N SER A 88 8.35 6.87 -18.62
CA SER A 88 9.76 7.15 -18.85
C SER A 88 10.66 5.91 -18.91
N ASP A 89 11.91 6.13 -19.31
CA ASP A 89 13.00 5.15 -19.24
C ASP A 89 13.46 4.84 -17.81
N GLY A 90 12.95 5.56 -16.79
CA GLY A 90 13.40 5.43 -15.40
C GLY A 90 14.80 6.00 -15.18
N GLY A 91 15.27 6.85 -16.08
CA GLY A 91 16.58 7.49 -16.01
C GLY A 91 16.70 8.47 -14.84
N ALA A 92 17.92 8.95 -14.60
CA ALA A 92 18.23 9.81 -13.47
C ALA A 92 17.38 11.10 -13.45
N THR A 93 17.07 11.67 -14.62
CA THR A 93 16.22 12.86 -14.75
C THR A 93 14.78 12.58 -14.33
N ALA A 94 14.17 11.51 -14.82
CA ALA A 94 12.81 11.12 -14.43
C ALA A 94 12.71 10.83 -12.93
N ARG A 95 13.70 10.11 -12.38
CA ARG A 95 13.77 9.84 -10.92
C ARG A 95 13.88 11.11 -10.10
N ARG A 96 14.73 12.06 -10.51
CA ARG A 96 14.87 13.35 -9.83
C ARG A 96 13.58 14.16 -9.90
N HIS A 97 12.90 14.15 -11.05
CA HIS A 97 11.65 14.88 -11.22
C HIS A 97 10.55 14.34 -10.28
N LEU A 98 10.39 13.02 -10.19
CA LEU A 98 9.46 12.39 -9.25
C LEU A 98 9.82 12.73 -7.80
N ARG A 99 11.08 12.52 -7.40
CA ARG A 99 11.55 12.76 -6.02
C ARG A 99 11.51 14.23 -5.60
N GLY A 100 11.54 15.15 -6.55
CA GLY A 100 11.52 16.60 -6.30
C GLY A 100 10.13 17.18 -6.05
N ARG A 101 9.06 16.37 -6.08
CA ARG A 101 7.70 16.86 -5.82
C ARG A 101 7.45 17.08 -4.34
N ALA A 102 6.55 18.01 -4.04
CA ALA A 102 6.23 18.45 -2.68
C ALA A 102 5.89 17.29 -1.74
N PHE A 103 5.16 16.27 -2.23
CA PHE A 103 4.89 15.09 -1.41
C PHE A 103 6.17 14.37 -0.98
N TRP A 104 7.12 14.15 -1.88
CA TRP A 104 8.34 13.37 -1.63
C TRP A 104 9.44 14.15 -0.90
N THR A 105 9.33 15.48 -0.83
CA THR A 105 10.32 16.35 -0.19
C THR A 105 9.95 16.79 1.23
N VAL A 106 8.87 16.27 1.82
CA VAL A 106 8.54 16.53 3.24
C VAL A 106 9.63 15.92 4.12
N ARG A 107 10.21 16.75 4.98
CA ARG A 107 11.30 16.38 5.89
C ARG A 107 10.80 16.36 7.34
N ASP A 108 11.66 15.90 8.24
CA ASP A 108 11.48 15.93 9.70
C ASP A 108 10.29 15.10 10.22
N ASP A 109 9.84 15.33 11.45
CA ASP A 109 8.82 14.53 12.14
C ASP A 109 7.39 14.69 11.61
N GLN A 110 7.23 15.20 10.39
CA GLN A 110 5.95 15.35 9.69
C GLN A 110 5.70 14.25 8.64
N HIS A 111 6.65 13.33 8.42
CA HIS A 111 6.44 12.23 7.49
C HIS A 111 5.81 11.00 8.16
N ASP A 112 4.68 10.56 7.62
CA ASP A 112 3.93 9.39 8.09
C ASP A 112 4.44 8.04 7.53
N GLY A 113 5.59 8.03 6.85
CA GLY A 113 6.18 6.84 6.27
C GLY A 113 5.67 6.46 4.87
N ARG A 114 4.60 7.09 4.36
CA ARG A 114 4.12 6.88 2.96
C ARG A 114 5.11 7.39 1.90
N ARG A 115 6.08 8.20 2.32
CA ARG A 115 7.12 8.84 1.50
C ARG A 115 8.46 8.12 1.65
N SER A 116 8.49 6.81 1.41
CA SER A 116 9.68 6.00 1.63
C SER A 116 10.42 5.66 0.33
N ARG A 117 11.70 5.32 0.45
CA ARG A 117 12.48 4.71 -0.63
C ARG A 117 11.87 3.39 -1.09
N ASP A 118 11.22 2.65 -0.18
CA ASP A 118 10.56 1.38 -0.49
C ASP A 118 9.32 1.60 -1.39
N MET A 119 8.52 2.66 -1.14
CA MET A 119 7.43 3.06 -2.04
C MET A 119 7.95 3.50 -3.41
N LEU A 120 9.03 4.27 -3.47
CA LEU A 120 9.67 4.64 -4.75
C LEU A 120 10.23 3.42 -5.48
N ALA A 121 10.78 2.44 -4.77
CA ALA A 121 11.27 1.19 -5.35
C ALA A 121 10.13 0.33 -5.90
N MET A 122 8.99 0.28 -5.22
CA MET A 122 7.77 -0.34 -5.74
C MET A 122 7.33 0.34 -7.04
N ILE A 123 7.18 1.67 -7.06
CA ILE A 123 6.78 2.43 -8.26
C ILE A 123 7.75 2.17 -9.43
N GLU A 124 9.06 2.13 -9.16
CA GLU A 124 10.05 1.76 -10.17
C GLU A 124 9.85 0.33 -10.69
N GLY A 125 9.59 -0.63 -9.81
CA GLY A 125 9.29 -2.00 -10.21
C GLY A 125 8.09 -2.08 -11.15
N LEU A 126 7.04 -1.30 -10.87
CA LEU A 126 5.85 -1.24 -11.73
C LEU A 126 6.11 -0.57 -13.07
N ARG A 127 6.95 0.47 -13.12
CA ARG A 127 7.42 1.07 -14.37
C ARG A 127 8.16 0.03 -15.24
N VAL A 128 9.03 -0.77 -14.64
CA VAL A 128 9.75 -1.85 -15.35
C VAL A 128 8.77 -2.88 -15.92
N LEU A 129 7.77 -3.30 -15.14
CA LEU A 129 6.72 -4.20 -15.63
C LEU A 129 5.92 -3.58 -16.78
N LYS A 130 5.58 -2.28 -16.69
CA LYS A 130 4.89 -1.54 -17.77
C LYS A 130 5.74 -1.48 -19.04
N ALA A 131 7.04 -1.22 -18.93
CA ALA A 131 7.97 -1.22 -20.06
C ALA A 131 8.13 -2.60 -20.70
N GLN A 132 7.83 -3.68 -19.97
CA GLN A 132 7.78 -5.05 -20.48
C GLN A 132 6.42 -5.40 -21.14
N GLY A 133 5.53 -4.43 -21.30
CA GLY A 133 4.23 -4.60 -21.98
C GLY A 133 3.06 -4.89 -21.04
N ARG A 134 3.24 -4.84 -19.71
CA ARG A 134 2.10 -4.93 -18.77
C ARG A 134 1.27 -3.65 -18.83
N VAL A 135 -0.06 -3.78 -18.78
CA VAL A 135 -0.96 -2.62 -18.71
C VAL A 135 -1.16 -2.23 -17.24
N ILE A 136 -0.25 -1.40 -16.74
CA ILE A 136 -0.25 -0.94 -15.35
C ILE A 136 -0.33 0.59 -15.30
N GLU A 137 -1.20 1.10 -14.44
CA GLU A 137 -1.30 2.51 -14.09
C GLU A 137 -1.15 2.68 -12.57
N VAL A 138 -0.56 3.80 -12.13
CA VAL A 138 -0.45 4.16 -10.70
C VAL A 138 -0.99 5.57 -10.50
N VAL A 139 -1.91 5.72 -9.55
CA VAL A 139 -2.54 7.02 -9.24
C VAL A 139 -2.58 7.26 -7.74
N GLY A 140 -2.40 8.52 -7.33
CA GLY A 140 -2.84 9.03 -6.04
C GLY A 140 -4.33 9.32 -6.05
N TYR A 141 -5.03 8.99 -4.96
CA TYR A 141 -6.47 9.25 -4.80
C TYR A 141 -6.81 10.12 -3.58
N ASP A 142 -5.82 10.52 -2.79
CA ASP A 142 -6.00 11.30 -1.56
C ASP A 142 -6.19 12.79 -1.87
N VAL A 143 -6.66 13.54 -0.87
CA VAL A 143 -6.79 15.00 -0.95
C VAL A 143 -5.42 15.66 -1.04
N ASN A 144 -5.34 16.79 -1.77
CA ASN A 144 -4.10 17.58 -1.84
C ASN A 144 -3.82 18.34 -0.54
N ALA A 145 -4.88 18.73 0.16
CA ALA A 145 -4.84 19.34 1.47
C ALA A 145 -6.06 18.86 2.25
N SER A 146 -5.86 18.45 3.51
CA SER A 146 -6.96 18.04 4.37
C SER A 146 -7.71 19.27 4.86
N SER A 147 -8.95 19.44 4.41
CA SER A 147 -9.92 20.38 4.96
C SER A 147 -11.17 19.62 5.39
N GLY A 148 -11.73 19.93 6.56
CA GLY A 148 -12.95 19.28 7.06
C GLY A 148 -12.76 17.98 7.87
N GLY A 149 -11.52 17.63 8.24
CA GLY A 149 -11.23 16.52 9.16
C GLY A 149 -11.29 15.11 8.54
N ASN A 150 -11.10 14.08 9.37
CA ASN A 150 -10.94 12.68 8.92
C ASN A 150 -12.13 12.15 8.12
N GLN A 151 -13.36 12.50 8.51
CA GLN A 151 -14.55 12.03 7.78
C GLN A 151 -14.65 12.64 6.37
N ALA A 152 -14.40 13.94 6.23
CA ALA A 152 -14.44 14.61 4.92
C ALA A 152 -13.38 14.04 3.98
N ARG A 153 -12.20 13.71 4.51
CA ARG A 153 -11.14 13.03 3.77
C ARG A 153 -11.58 11.64 3.29
N ASP A 154 -12.20 10.82 4.14
CA ASP A 154 -12.70 9.49 3.74
C ASP A 154 -13.83 9.56 2.70
N ASP A 155 -14.75 10.52 2.85
CA ASP A 155 -15.82 10.77 1.88
C ASP A 155 -15.23 11.14 0.50
N PHE A 156 -14.20 12.00 0.47
CA PHE A 156 -13.50 12.36 -0.77
C PHE A 156 -12.78 11.17 -1.39
N MET A 157 -11.97 10.45 -0.59
CA MET A 157 -11.22 9.30 -1.07
C MET A 157 -12.14 8.22 -1.63
N ALA A 158 -13.26 7.94 -0.96
CA ALA A 158 -14.26 6.99 -1.45
C ALA A 158 -14.88 7.45 -2.78
N ALA A 159 -15.24 8.74 -2.90
CA ALA A 159 -15.78 9.29 -4.14
C ALA A 159 -14.78 9.17 -5.30
N GLU A 160 -13.49 9.44 -5.06
CA GLU A 160 -12.46 9.33 -6.10
C GLU A 160 -12.22 7.87 -6.49
N LEU A 161 -12.11 6.94 -5.54
CA LEU A 161 -11.95 5.52 -5.84
C LEU A 161 -13.14 4.97 -6.63
N ARG A 162 -14.37 5.38 -6.28
CA ARG A 162 -15.57 5.03 -7.06
C ARG A 162 -15.50 5.57 -8.49
N ARG A 163 -15.06 6.82 -8.66
CA ARG A 163 -14.88 7.44 -9.99
C ARG A 163 -13.86 6.66 -10.82
N LEU A 164 -12.71 6.31 -10.22
CA LEU A 164 -11.67 5.50 -10.86
C LEU A 164 -12.22 4.12 -11.25
N TYR A 165 -12.85 3.42 -10.31
CA TYR A 165 -13.41 2.08 -10.52
C TYR A 165 -14.41 2.03 -11.68
N ARG A 166 -15.34 3.00 -11.74
CA ARG A 166 -16.34 3.10 -12.82
C ARG A 166 -15.73 3.37 -14.20
N GLY A 167 -14.50 3.90 -14.26
CA GLY A 167 -13.78 4.12 -15.51
C GLY A 167 -12.95 2.92 -15.97
N LEU A 168 -12.90 1.83 -15.19
CA LEU A 168 -12.09 0.66 -15.52
C LEU A 168 -12.77 -0.22 -16.58
N PRO A 169 -11.99 -0.78 -17.53
CA PRO A 169 -12.45 -1.87 -18.37
C PRO A 169 -12.93 -3.07 -17.54
N ASP A 170 -13.88 -3.84 -18.06
CA ASP A 170 -14.49 -4.96 -17.32
C ASP A 170 -13.51 -6.04 -16.89
N ASN A 171 -12.43 -6.23 -17.65
CA ASN A 171 -11.36 -7.17 -17.33
C ASN A 171 -10.21 -6.56 -16.50
N ALA A 172 -10.33 -5.30 -16.08
CA ALA A 172 -9.34 -4.63 -15.26
C ALA A 172 -9.61 -4.78 -13.76
N ARG A 173 -8.53 -4.82 -12.98
CA ARG A 173 -8.55 -4.87 -11.51
C ARG A 173 -7.97 -3.58 -10.93
N MET A 174 -8.57 -3.07 -9.86
CA MET A 174 -8.05 -1.99 -9.06
C MET A 174 -7.52 -2.53 -7.74
N LEU A 175 -6.27 -2.20 -7.43
CA LEU A 175 -5.65 -2.45 -6.14
C LEU A 175 -5.50 -1.11 -5.43
N VAL A 176 -6.01 -0.99 -4.21
CA VAL A 176 -5.91 0.21 -3.37
C VAL A 176 -4.99 -0.11 -2.20
N LEU A 177 -3.98 0.72 -1.96
CA LEU A 177 -3.14 0.66 -0.75
C LEU A 177 -3.48 1.85 0.15
N THR A 178 -3.88 1.57 1.39
CA THR A 178 -4.32 2.58 2.35
C THR A 178 -4.05 2.16 3.80
N GLY A 179 -4.12 3.08 4.76
CA GLY A 179 -4.08 2.75 6.17
C GLY A 179 -5.26 1.86 6.60
N ASN A 180 -5.02 0.93 7.54
CA ASN A 180 -6.03 -0.03 8.02
C ASN A 180 -7.41 0.61 8.35
N VAL A 181 -7.42 1.78 8.99
CA VAL A 181 -8.66 2.50 9.36
C VAL A 181 -9.52 2.84 8.13
N HIS A 182 -8.91 3.30 7.03
CA HIS A 182 -9.61 3.62 5.78
C HIS A 182 -10.13 2.37 5.07
N ALA A 183 -9.43 1.24 5.20
CA ALA A 183 -9.80 -0.02 4.58
C ALA A 183 -11.01 -0.72 5.24
N MET A 184 -11.49 -0.27 6.41
CA MET A 184 -12.60 -0.92 7.10
C MET A 184 -13.92 -0.86 6.29
N LEU A 185 -14.62 -1.98 6.17
CA LEU A 185 -15.98 -2.09 5.64
C LEU A 185 -17.05 -1.66 6.64
N ARG A 186 -16.70 -1.63 7.92
CA ARG A 186 -17.53 -1.12 9.02
C ARG A 186 -16.64 -0.64 10.15
N ARG A 187 -17.00 0.49 10.75
CA ARG A 187 -16.40 0.96 12.01
C ARG A 187 -16.85 0.07 13.16
N PRO A 188 -15.93 -0.56 13.93
CA PRO A 188 -16.30 -1.31 15.13
C PRO A 188 -16.97 -0.44 16.20
N GLU A 189 -17.82 -1.05 17.03
CA GLU A 189 -18.41 -0.39 18.19
C GLU A 189 -17.34 -0.01 19.23
N GLY A 190 -17.57 1.08 19.96
CA GLY A 190 -16.65 1.56 21.00
C GLY A 190 -15.37 2.23 20.49
N MET A 191 -15.21 2.41 19.17
CA MET A 191 -14.05 3.14 18.63
C MET A 191 -14.08 4.63 19.01
N PRO A 192 -12.92 5.28 19.21
CA PRO A 192 -12.82 6.66 19.66
C PRO A 192 -13.57 7.67 18.76
N PRO A 193 -14.22 8.72 19.32
CA PRO A 193 -15.03 9.68 18.55
C PRO A 193 -14.31 10.34 17.36
N GLU A 194 -12.99 10.53 17.47
CA GLU A 194 -12.10 11.13 16.46
C GLU A 194 -11.84 10.23 15.24
N MET A 195 -12.06 8.92 15.37
CA MET A 195 -12.07 8.02 14.23
C MET A 195 -13.24 8.39 13.32
N GLN A 196 -13.08 8.26 12.01
CA GLN A 196 -14.16 8.47 11.05
C GLN A 196 -15.35 7.53 11.31
N ARG A 197 -16.58 8.02 11.11
CA ARG A 197 -17.82 7.24 11.27
C ARG A 197 -18.05 6.29 10.10
N ARG A 198 -17.71 6.75 8.89
CA ARG A 198 -17.75 5.97 7.65
C ARG A 198 -16.33 5.89 7.08
N PRO A 199 -15.55 4.87 7.46
CA PRO A 199 -14.32 4.52 6.77
C PRO A 199 -14.47 4.52 5.25
N MET A 200 -13.45 4.94 4.52
CA MET A 200 -13.45 5.03 3.05
C MET A 200 -14.04 3.77 2.39
N ALA A 201 -13.54 2.57 2.72
CA ALA A 201 -13.98 1.33 2.10
C ALA A 201 -15.45 0.96 2.43
N SER A 202 -15.96 1.35 3.60
CA SER A 202 -17.37 1.12 3.96
C SER A 202 -18.36 1.80 3.00
N GLN A 203 -17.92 2.86 2.33
CA GLN A 203 -18.72 3.62 1.36
C GLN A 203 -18.67 3.03 -0.07
N LEU A 204 -17.95 1.93 -0.26
CA LEU A 204 -17.72 1.25 -1.53
C LEU A 204 -18.32 -0.16 -1.57
N ARG A 205 -19.13 -0.54 -0.55
CA ARG A 205 -19.70 -1.88 -0.40
C ARG A 205 -20.71 -2.29 -1.48
N ASP A 206 -21.21 -1.33 -2.24
CA ASP A 206 -22.04 -1.55 -3.43
C ASP A 206 -21.21 -1.85 -4.70
N LEU A 207 -19.88 -1.76 -4.63
CA LEU A 207 -18.96 -2.21 -5.67
C LEU A 207 -18.47 -3.63 -5.37
N ASP A 208 -17.79 -4.23 -6.34
CA ASP A 208 -17.17 -5.56 -6.21
C ASP A 208 -15.87 -5.51 -5.39
N ILE A 209 -16.01 -5.13 -4.12
CA ILE A 209 -14.91 -4.87 -3.18
C ILE A 209 -14.51 -6.12 -2.40
N TYR A 210 -13.20 -6.27 -2.19
CA TYR A 210 -12.58 -7.18 -1.24
C TYR A 210 -11.56 -6.42 -0.38
N SER A 211 -11.85 -6.26 0.90
CA SER A 211 -11.02 -5.54 1.87
C SER A 211 -10.17 -6.49 2.70
N VAL A 212 -8.87 -6.25 2.69
CA VAL A 212 -7.85 -7.03 3.40
C VAL A 212 -7.22 -6.15 4.48
N ARG A 213 -7.15 -6.66 5.70
CA ARG A 213 -6.37 -6.08 6.79
C ARG A 213 -5.00 -6.75 6.87
N LEU A 214 -3.94 -6.00 6.62
CA LEU A 214 -2.58 -6.45 6.91
C LEU A 214 -2.30 -6.28 8.42
N GLY A 215 -2.01 -7.39 9.07
CA GLY A 215 -1.44 -7.49 10.41
C GLY A 215 0.05 -7.86 10.37
N ALA A 216 0.69 -7.84 11.54
CA ALA A 216 2.04 -8.37 11.71
C ALA A 216 2.13 -9.15 13.03
N LEU A 217 3.01 -10.15 13.09
CA LEU A 217 3.26 -10.89 14.33
C LEU A 217 4.19 -10.14 15.27
N ARG A 218 5.09 -9.33 14.71
CA ARG A 218 6.04 -8.47 15.42
C ARG A 218 6.54 -7.36 14.49
N GLY A 219 7.35 -6.47 15.05
CA GLY A 219 8.09 -5.47 14.29
C GLY A 219 7.62 -4.05 14.58
N GLN A 220 7.78 -3.16 13.61
CA GLN A 220 7.61 -1.72 13.77
C GLN A 220 7.05 -1.09 12.48
N ALA A 221 6.37 0.04 12.61
CA ALA A 221 5.88 0.85 11.50
C ALA A 221 6.01 2.34 11.83
N TRP A 222 5.86 3.21 10.82
CA TRP A 222 5.74 4.65 11.07
C TRP A 222 4.35 4.97 11.63
N ALA A 223 4.31 5.80 12.67
CA ALA A 223 3.07 6.36 13.17
C ALA A 223 3.28 7.79 13.68
N CYS A 224 2.25 8.61 13.51
CA CYS A 224 2.25 10.01 13.90
C CYS A 224 1.32 10.24 15.09
N ALA A 225 1.88 10.85 16.14
CA ALA A 225 1.13 11.51 17.21
C ALA A 225 1.56 12.98 17.20
N ASP A 226 2.12 13.51 18.29
CA ASP A 226 2.75 14.84 18.31
C ASP A 226 3.94 14.94 17.34
N ARG A 227 4.59 13.79 17.08
CA ARG A 227 5.70 13.62 16.14
C ARG A 227 5.54 12.29 15.42
N CYS A 228 5.93 12.23 14.16
CA CYS A 228 6.04 10.98 13.42
C CYS A 228 7.35 10.27 13.74
N MET A 229 7.26 9.01 14.18
CA MET A 229 8.42 8.17 14.46
C MET A 229 8.10 6.69 14.24
N ALA A 230 9.14 5.87 14.16
CA ALA A 230 9.01 4.43 14.25
C ALA A 230 8.37 4.04 15.60
N ARG A 231 7.31 3.23 15.56
CA ARG A 231 6.61 2.70 16.73
C ARG A 231 6.56 1.17 16.67
N PRO A 232 6.74 0.47 17.79
CA PRO A 232 6.57 -0.98 17.84
C PRO A 232 5.12 -1.37 17.62
N LEU A 233 4.94 -2.45 16.87
CA LEU A 233 3.67 -3.14 16.77
C LEU A 233 3.56 -4.14 17.94
N PRO A 234 2.38 -4.28 18.56
CA PRO A 234 2.18 -5.30 19.58
C PRO A 234 2.51 -6.68 19.02
N GLU A 235 3.30 -7.47 19.75
CA GLU A 235 3.54 -8.86 19.37
C GLU A 235 2.24 -9.65 19.45
N GLN A 236 1.99 -10.49 18.44
CA GLN A 236 0.79 -11.31 18.35
C GLN A 236 1.18 -12.76 18.08
N VAL A 237 0.57 -13.68 18.83
CA VAL A 237 0.57 -15.09 18.45
C VAL A 237 -0.35 -15.22 17.24
N ALA A 238 0.21 -15.66 16.11
CA ALA A 238 -0.51 -15.73 14.84
C ALA A 238 -1.81 -16.55 14.98
N PRO A 239 -3.00 -15.97 14.77
CA PRO A 239 -4.16 -16.78 14.47
C PRO A 239 -4.00 -17.38 13.07
N ARG A 240 -4.73 -18.46 12.77
CA ARG A 240 -4.91 -18.88 11.37
C ARG A 240 -5.47 -17.71 10.56
N LEU A 241 -5.16 -17.68 9.27
CA LEU A 241 -5.83 -16.83 8.27
C LEU A 241 -7.32 -16.73 8.60
N ARG A 242 -7.83 -15.50 8.68
CA ARG A 242 -9.23 -15.27 9.04
C ARG A 242 -9.93 -14.62 7.86
N GLY A 243 -10.78 -15.40 7.19
CA GLY A 243 -11.81 -14.86 6.32
C GLY A 243 -13.05 -14.52 7.14
N ASP A 244 -13.76 -13.47 6.77
CA ASP A 244 -15.05 -13.11 7.35
C ASP A 244 -16.02 -12.76 6.21
N THR A 245 -17.24 -13.29 6.29
CA THR A 245 -18.30 -13.06 5.30
C THR A 245 -19.52 -12.41 5.93
N HIS A 246 -19.48 -12.13 7.24
CA HIS A 246 -20.60 -11.55 7.97
C HIS A 246 -20.97 -10.16 7.39
N ALA A 247 -22.26 -9.82 7.43
CA ALA A 247 -22.75 -8.54 6.91
C ALA A 247 -22.12 -7.34 7.63
N GLU A 248 -21.73 -7.53 8.90
CA GLU A 248 -21.15 -6.52 9.77
C GLU A 248 -19.64 -6.64 9.98
N ARG A 249 -18.97 -7.41 9.13
CA ARG A 249 -17.51 -7.57 9.19
C ARG A 249 -16.80 -6.23 8.95
N ALA A 250 -15.68 -6.03 9.64
CA ALA A 250 -14.82 -4.88 9.43
C ALA A 250 -13.91 -5.03 8.20
N TYR A 251 -13.58 -6.26 7.80
CA TYR A 251 -12.77 -6.62 6.63
C TYR A 251 -13.25 -7.96 6.08
N ASP A 252 -12.89 -8.32 4.85
CA ASP A 252 -13.13 -9.65 4.29
C ASP A 252 -12.04 -10.65 4.71
N LEU A 253 -10.81 -10.16 4.83
CA LEU A 253 -9.64 -10.99 5.10
C LEU A 253 -8.68 -10.32 6.08
N TRP A 254 -8.14 -11.09 7.00
CA TRP A 254 -7.00 -10.71 7.83
C TRP A 254 -5.85 -11.62 7.46
N VAL A 255 -4.72 -11.02 7.09
CA VAL A 255 -3.46 -11.71 6.85
C VAL A 255 -2.40 -11.16 7.79
N TRP A 256 -1.40 -11.96 8.14
CA TRP A 256 -0.35 -11.58 9.07
C TRP A 256 1.03 -11.75 8.44
N MET A 257 1.74 -10.63 8.31
CA MET A 257 3.16 -10.64 7.95
C MET A 257 3.98 -11.16 9.14
N PRO A 258 4.99 -12.02 8.92
CA PRO A 258 5.81 -12.53 10.02
C PRO A 258 6.50 -11.41 10.81
N GLU A 259 6.91 -10.36 10.12
CA GLU A 259 7.57 -9.18 10.68
C GLU A 259 7.37 -8.00 9.75
N LEU A 260 7.18 -6.81 10.33
CA LEU A 260 7.23 -5.54 9.59
C LEU A 260 8.40 -4.72 10.08
N SER A 261 9.19 -4.22 9.15
CA SER A 261 10.34 -3.37 9.42
C SER A 261 10.05 -1.95 8.98
N VAL A 262 10.64 -0.98 9.69
CA VAL A 262 10.49 0.45 9.36
C VAL A 262 11.04 0.74 7.97
N GLY A 263 10.21 1.38 7.15
CA GLY A 263 10.53 1.86 5.81
C GLY A 263 11.68 2.85 5.83
N THR A 264 12.53 2.78 4.81
CA THR A 264 13.69 3.65 4.66
C THR A 264 13.23 5.01 4.15
N LEU A 265 13.51 6.08 4.89
CA LEU A 265 13.17 7.43 4.48
C LEU A 265 13.99 7.86 3.27
N VAL A 266 13.45 8.77 2.47
CA VAL A 266 14.24 9.45 1.43
C VAL A 266 15.25 10.35 2.15
N ASP A 267 16.53 10.25 1.75
CA ASP A 267 17.58 11.07 2.34
C ASP A 267 17.25 12.57 2.21
N PRO A 268 17.69 13.43 3.16
CA PRO A 268 17.55 14.87 3.04
C PRO A 268 18.18 15.43 1.76
#